data_AF-A0A2S7U5F8-F1
#
_entry.id   AF-A0A2S7U5F8-F1
#
_cell.length_a   1.000
_cell.length_b   1.000
_cell.length_c   1.000
_cell.angle_alpha   90.00
_cell.angle_beta   90.00
_cell.angle_gamma   90.00
#
_symmetry.space_group_name_H-M   'P 1'
#
loop_
_entity.id
_entity.type
_entity.pdbx_description
1 polymer ?
#
loop_
_entity_poly.entity_id
_entity_poly.type
_entity_poly.pdbx_seq_one_letter_code
_entity_poly.pdbx_strand_id
1 'polypeptide(L)'
;MLWPMKDDAAECHMETWIYLSETGPMFSYKAKLTNARSDHTQYGAHPQEIPAVYTNGPWHRLITYTGDKPFSGGATKEVRNDHKEPWPWIKFLATEGWTALLNDKGTGIGVCALGPSEFHAGFNGRRGTGGEKSTNTGYMSPMTREILDYNIEFEYACRFVLGNLQDIRKEAARIISKKLPRWNFNKSRHGWHYHNGSDDGWPLAGKGLKLKAKNPARPLRLLSPITFWQAKSARQVAIEISSPISGSITVYWRGMPPENASEKPSNWAAWRKDWWNKSR
;
A
#
# COMPACT_ATOMS: atom_id res chain seq x y z
N MET A 1 22.62 7.43 -0.67
CA MET A 1 23.07 7.63 0.72
C MET A 1 21.99 7.13 1.65
N LEU A 2 22.36 6.34 2.66
CA LEU A 2 21.43 5.88 3.69
C LEU A 2 21.20 7.00 4.70
N TRP A 3 19.95 7.39 4.91
CA TRP A 3 19.59 8.20 6.07
C TRP A 3 19.56 7.33 7.33
N PRO A 4 20.04 7.78 8.51
CA PRO A 4 20.77 9.01 8.82
C PRO A 4 22.30 8.79 8.86
N MET A 5 22.82 7.87 8.05
CA MET A 5 24.22 7.46 8.12
C MET A 5 25.15 8.49 7.46
N LYS A 6 26.38 8.59 7.96
CA LYS A 6 27.36 9.56 7.47
C LYS A 6 28.04 8.99 6.23
N ASP A 7 27.65 9.51 5.08
CA ASP A 7 28.26 9.21 3.78
C ASP A 7 28.26 7.72 3.38
N ASP A 8 27.36 6.92 3.96
CA ASP A 8 27.20 5.52 3.58
C ASP A 8 26.27 5.38 2.38
N ALA A 9 26.80 4.81 1.29
CA ALA A 9 26.01 4.46 0.13
C ALA A 9 25.03 3.34 0.49
N ALA A 10 23.82 3.40 -0.09
CA ALA A 10 22.93 2.26 -0.03
C ALA A 10 23.45 1.20 -1.02
N GLU A 11 23.47 -0.06 -0.63
CA GLU A 11 23.79 -1.19 -1.51
C GLU A 11 22.59 -1.54 -2.41
N CYS A 12 22.07 -0.53 -3.12
CA CYS A 12 20.97 -0.66 -4.05
C CYS A 12 20.99 0.43 -5.11
N HIS A 13 20.40 0.14 -6.26
CA HIS A 13 20.14 1.11 -7.32
C HIS A 13 18.64 1.42 -7.39
N MET A 14 18.29 2.70 -7.49
CA MET A 14 16.90 3.13 -7.67
C MET A 14 16.76 3.85 -9.00
N GLU A 15 15.83 3.39 -9.81
CA GLU A 15 15.48 3.98 -11.10
C GLU A 15 14.05 4.52 -11.01
N THR A 16 13.81 5.67 -11.63
CA THR A 16 12.47 6.26 -11.71
C THR A 16 12.21 6.75 -13.12
N TRP A 17 11.00 6.52 -13.61
CA TRP A 17 10.54 6.96 -14.92
C TRP A 17 9.24 7.73 -14.75
N ILE A 18 9.21 8.95 -15.29
CA ILE A 18 8.05 9.83 -15.32
C ILE A 18 7.65 10.02 -16.77
N TYR A 19 6.44 9.61 -17.11
CA TYR A 19 5.88 9.74 -18.45
C TYR A 19 4.74 10.75 -18.41
N LEU A 20 4.96 11.92 -18.99
CA LEU A 20 3.94 12.97 -19.10
C LEU A 20 2.88 12.56 -20.12
N SER A 21 1.61 12.86 -19.83
CA SER A 21 0.53 12.66 -20.79
C SER A 21 0.55 13.75 -21.86
N GLU A 22 0.32 13.35 -23.10
CA GLU A 22 0.18 14.27 -24.23
C GLU A 22 -1.20 14.95 -24.27
N THR A 23 -2.21 14.36 -23.60
CA THR A 23 -3.63 14.73 -23.77
C THR A 23 -4.27 15.32 -22.53
N GLY A 24 -3.52 15.53 -21.44
CA GLY A 24 -4.08 16.12 -20.22
C GLY A 24 -3.10 16.25 -19.06
N PRO A 25 -3.54 16.86 -17.96
CA PRO A 25 -2.69 17.20 -16.80
C PRO A 25 -2.44 15.97 -15.91
N MET A 26 -1.82 14.92 -16.46
CA MET A 26 -1.53 13.67 -15.76
C MET A 26 -0.16 13.13 -16.15
N PHE A 27 0.42 12.30 -15.30
CA PHE A 27 1.65 11.57 -15.62
C PHE A 27 1.65 10.17 -15.01
N SER A 28 2.34 9.24 -15.66
CA SER A 28 2.59 7.91 -15.12
C SER A 28 3.95 7.89 -14.44
N TYR A 29 4.03 7.24 -13.28
CA TYR A 29 5.27 7.07 -12.53
C TYR A 29 5.55 5.58 -12.40
N LYS A 30 6.78 5.18 -12.73
CA LYS A 30 7.32 3.85 -12.45
C LYS A 30 8.60 4.03 -11.64
N ALA A 31 8.82 3.15 -10.67
CA ALA A 31 10.11 3.03 -10.01
C ALA A 31 10.54 1.57 -9.91
N LYS A 32 11.85 1.36 -9.91
CA LYS A 32 12.50 0.08 -9.68
C LYS A 32 13.59 0.24 -8.63
N LEU A 33 13.58 -0.64 -7.64
CA LEU A 33 14.67 -0.86 -6.70
C LEU A 33 15.37 -2.16 -7.09
N THR A 34 16.68 -2.09 -7.26
CA THR A 34 17.55 -3.26 -7.44
C THR A 34 18.49 -3.33 -6.26
N ASN A 35 18.27 -4.25 -5.34
CA ASN A 35 19.18 -4.47 -4.22
C ASN A 35 20.40 -5.27 -4.67
N ALA A 36 21.55 -4.95 -4.10
CA ALA A 36 22.80 -5.70 -4.22
C ALA A 36 23.55 -5.67 -2.87
N ARG A 37 22.82 -5.95 -1.78
CA ARG A 37 23.36 -5.90 -0.41
C ARG A 37 24.38 -7.01 -0.20
N SER A 38 25.53 -6.69 0.39
CA SER A 38 26.54 -7.68 0.78
C SER A 38 26.07 -8.58 1.93
N ASP A 39 25.21 -8.05 2.80
CA ASP A 39 24.51 -8.86 3.80
C ASP A 39 23.36 -9.65 3.17
N HIS A 40 23.51 -10.97 3.15
CA HIS A 40 22.52 -11.90 2.60
C HIS A 40 21.42 -12.30 3.60
N THR A 41 21.33 -11.63 4.76
CA THR A 41 20.24 -11.85 5.71
C THR A 41 18.89 -11.51 5.07
N GLN A 42 17.96 -12.47 5.15
CA GLN A 42 16.56 -12.26 4.80
C GLN A 42 15.83 -11.61 5.98
N TYR A 43 15.58 -10.31 5.87
CA TYR A 43 14.81 -9.55 6.86
C TYR A 43 13.31 -9.82 6.74
N GLY A 44 12.56 -9.47 7.80
CA GLY A 44 11.11 -9.54 7.79
C GLY A 44 10.48 -8.56 6.80
N ALA A 45 9.19 -8.75 6.53
CA ALA A 45 8.48 -7.85 5.63
C ALA A 45 8.21 -6.49 6.29
N HIS A 46 8.61 -5.39 5.65
CA HIS A 46 8.43 -4.03 6.15
C HIS A 46 7.54 -3.18 5.25
N PRO A 47 6.78 -2.20 5.81
CA PRO A 47 5.97 -1.29 5.00
C PRO A 47 6.85 -0.50 4.02
N GLN A 48 6.36 -0.34 2.79
CA GLN A 48 6.98 0.49 1.76
C GLN A 48 5.97 1.53 1.27
N GLU A 49 6.44 2.74 1.03
CA GLU A 49 5.70 3.87 0.46
C GLU A 49 5.90 3.86 -1.07
N ILE A 50 4.83 3.79 -1.86
CA ILE A 50 4.92 3.43 -3.28
C ILE A 50 4.08 4.32 -4.23
N PRO A 51 4.30 5.64 -4.32
CA PRO A 51 5.38 6.48 -3.76
C PRO A 51 4.89 7.40 -2.63
N ALA A 52 5.81 8.13 -1.99
CA ALA A 52 5.50 9.23 -1.10
C ALA A 52 5.24 10.53 -1.87
N VAL A 53 4.18 11.26 -1.52
CA VAL A 53 3.85 12.56 -2.10
C VAL A 53 3.73 13.60 -1.01
N TYR A 54 4.39 14.73 -1.23
CA TYR A 54 4.34 15.88 -0.35
C TYR A 54 3.79 17.10 -1.07
N THR A 55 2.85 17.80 -0.44
CA THR A 55 2.31 19.07 -0.93
C THR A 55 2.51 20.16 0.12
N ASN A 56 2.56 21.42 -0.32
CA ASN A 56 2.63 22.55 0.59
C ASN A 56 1.26 22.91 1.17
N GLY A 57 1.29 23.79 2.17
CA GLY A 57 0.16 24.46 2.84
C GLY A 57 -1.18 24.57 2.11
N PRO A 58 -1.23 25.10 0.87
CA PRO A 58 -2.48 25.32 0.15
C PRO A 58 -3.26 24.04 -0.18
N TRP A 59 -2.58 22.92 -0.45
CA TRP A 59 -3.20 21.63 -0.80
C TRP A 59 -3.33 20.74 0.42
N HIS A 60 -4.23 21.14 1.31
CA HIS A 60 -4.34 20.58 2.63
C HIS A 60 -5.51 19.60 2.80
N ARG A 61 -6.43 19.53 1.85
CA ARG A 61 -7.63 18.70 1.97
C ARG A 61 -7.34 17.30 1.44
N LEU A 62 -7.19 16.36 2.36
CA LEU A 62 -6.95 14.94 2.05
C LEU A 62 -8.30 14.27 1.76
N ILE A 63 -8.53 13.84 0.52
CA ILE A 63 -9.83 13.32 0.08
C ILE A 63 -9.65 11.94 -0.57
N THR A 64 -10.54 11.00 -0.25
CA THR A 64 -10.59 9.66 -0.86
C THR A 64 -12.01 9.06 -0.76
N TYR A 65 -12.21 7.87 -1.31
CA TYR A 65 -13.38 7.02 -1.09
C TYR A 65 -13.01 5.80 -0.23
N THR A 66 -13.69 5.64 0.91
CA THR A 66 -13.45 4.57 1.89
C THR A 66 -14.61 3.57 2.01
N GLY A 67 -15.63 3.67 1.17
CA GLY A 67 -16.81 2.80 1.20
C GLY A 67 -16.60 1.42 0.56
N ASP A 68 -17.60 0.55 0.61
CA ASP A 68 -17.54 -0.85 0.15
C ASP A 68 -18.09 -1.08 -1.28
N LYS A 69 -18.52 0.00 -1.94
CA LYS A 69 -19.07 -0.01 -3.31
C LYS A 69 -18.25 0.91 -4.21
N PRO A 70 -16.99 0.53 -4.52
CA PRO A 70 -16.11 1.36 -5.33
C PRO A 70 -16.74 1.64 -6.70
N PHE A 71 -16.62 2.89 -7.15
CA PHE A 71 -17.11 3.42 -8.43
C PHE A 71 -18.63 3.33 -8.63
N SER A 72 -19.39 3.23 -7.55
CA SER A 72 -20.87 3.30 -7.58
C SER A 72 -21.43 4.73 -7.56
N GLY A 73 -20.55 5.74 -7.58
CA GLY A 73 -20.94 7.14 -7.36
C GLY A 73 -21.09 7.52 -5.89
N GLY A 74 -20.73 6.63 -4.95
CA GLY A 74 -20.76 6.92 -3.52
C GLY A 74 -19.91 8.14 -3.14
N ALA A 75 -20.27 8.78 -2.02
CA ALA A 75 -19.64 10.00 -1.54
C ALA A 75 -18.18 9.79 -1.13
N THR A 76 -17.34 10.77 -1.46
CA THR A 76 -15.96 10.86 -0.97
C THR A 76 -15.94 11.47 0.43
N LYS A 77 -14.88 11.21 1.17
CA LYS A 77 -14.66 11.74 2.52
C LYS A 77 -13.38 12.56 2.56
N GLU A 78 -13.41 13.66 3.29
CA GLU A 78 -12.19 14.32 3.73
C GLU A 78 -11.65 13.58 4.95
N VAL A 79 -10.49 12.96 4.79
CA VAL A 79 -9.84 12.16 5.82
C VAL A 79 -8.98 13.08 6.68
N ARG A 80 -9.26 13.10 7.98
CA ARG A 80 -8.59 13.99 8.93
C ARG A 80 -8.07 13.21 10.12
N ASN A 81 -6.87 13.58 10.55
CA ASN A 81 -6.34 13.20 11.84
C ASN A 81 -6.58 14.34 12.84
N ASP A 82 -7.83 14.51 13.24
CA ASP A 82 -8.20 15.54 14.23
C ASP A 82 -8.00 15.04 15.67
N HIS A 83 -7.37 13.88 15.83
CA HIS A 83 -6.98 13.35 17.12
C HIS A 83 -5.66 13.99 17.51
N LYS A 84 -5.57 14.47 18.76
CA LYS A 84 -4.36 15.08 19.34
C LYS A 84 -3.22 14.07 19.54
N GLU A 85 -3.12 13.05 18.69
CA GLU A 85 -2.01 12.11 18.67
C GLU A 85 -0.77 12.82 18.09
N PRO A 86 0.45 12.48 18.57
CA PRO A 86 1.67 13.19 18.21
C PRO A 86 2.07 13.04 16.74
N TRP A 87 1.49 12.08 16.01
CA TRP A 87 1.83 11.79 14.62
C TRP A 87 0.72 12.28 13.68
N PRO A 88 1.02 13.12 12.68
CA PRO A 88 -0.01 13.77 11.85
C PRO A 88 -0.64 12.85 10.79
N TRP A 89 -0.03 11.69 10.51
CA TRP A 89 -0.49 10.78 9.45
C TRP A 89 -1.38 9.67 10.02
N ILE A 90 -2.43 9.33 9.28
CA ILE A 90 -3.35 8.24 9.55
C ILE A 90 -3.35 7.24 8.41
N LYS A 91 -3.88 6.04 8.68
CA LYS A 91 -4.02 4.98 7.68
C LYS A 91 -5.48 4.68 7.42
N PHE A 92 -5.80 4.37 6.18
CA PHE A 92 -7.15 4.04 5.74
C PHE A 92 -7.13 3.15 4.49
N LEU A 93 -8.24 2.49 4.21
CA LEU A 93 -8.43 1.69 3.01
C LEU A 93 -9.08 2.56 1.93
N ALA A 94 -8.38 2.79 0.83
CA ALA A 94 -8.95 3.41 -0.36
C ALA A 94 -9.43 2.31 -1.31
N THR A 95 -10.72 1.96 -1.26
CA THR A 95 -11.27 0.85 -2.04
C THR A 95 -11.33 1.13 -3.54
N GLU A 96 -11.27 2.42 -3.92
CA GLU A 96 -11.11 2.86 -5.31
C GLU A 96 -9.64 3.06 -5.73
N GLY A 97 -8.67 2.77 -4.85
CA GLY A 97 -7.24 2.84 -5.19
C GLY A 97 -6.71 4.26 -5.43
N TRP A 98 -7.37 5.30 -4.94
CA TRP A 98 -6.88 6.68 -5.07
C TRP A 98 -7.03 7.52 -3.80
N THR A 99 -6.18 8.53 -3.67
CA THR A 99 -6.26 9.58 -2.64
C THR A 99 -5.77 10.89 -3.25
N ALA A 100 -6.30 12.02 -2.79
CA ALA A 100 -5.94 13.35 -3.30
C ALA A 100 -5.64 14.35 -2.18
N LEU A 101 -4.73 15.28 -2.46
CA LEU A 101 -4.50 16.49 -1.67
C LEU A 101 -4.96 17.69 -2.50
N LEU A 102 -6.06 18.31 -2.09
CA LEU A 102 -6.72 19.41 -2.79
C LEU A 102 -6.67 20.70 -1.98
N ASN A 103 -6.81 21.82 -2.68
CA ASN A 103 -7.06 23.13 -2.07
C ASN A 103 -8.57 23.38 -1.86
N ASP A 104 -8.93 24.55 -1.35
CA ASP A 104 -10.33 24.93 -1.10
C ASP A 104 -11.19 25.03 -2.36
N LYS A 105 -10.56 25.27 -3.52
CA LYS A 105 -11.22 25.28 -4.84
C LYS A 105 -11.43 23.87 -5.39
N GLY A 106 -11.00 22.83 -4.68
CA GLY A 106 -11.13 21.44 -5.12
C GLY A 106 -10.11 21.02 -6.19
N THR A 107 -9.00 21.75 -6.33
CA THR A 107 -7.92 21.45 -7.28
C THR A 107 -6.65 21.03 -6.54
N GLY A 108 -5.92 20.05 -7.09
CA GLY A 108 -4.66 19.60 -6.51
C GLY A 108 -4.08 18.41 -7.23
N ILE A 109 -3.51 17.48 -6.47
CA ILE A 109 -2.88 16.27 -7.01
C ILE A 109 -3.53 15.02 -6.40
N GLY A 110 -3.84 14.06 -7.26
CA GLY A 110 -4.29 12.72 -6.88
C GLY A 110 -3.27 11.66 -7.24
N VAL A 111 -3.06 10.70 -6.34
CA VAL A 111 -2.33 9.45 -6.60
C VAL A 111 -3.35 8.36 -6.86
N CYS A 112 -3.23 7.71 -8.01
CA CYS A 112 -4.04 6.56 -8.41
C CYS A 112 -3.13 5.31 -8.46
N ALA A 113 -3.32 4.41 -7.50
CA ALA A 113 -2.72 3.09 -7.48
C ALA A 113 -3.43 2.15 -8.48
N LEU A 114 -2.73 1.10 -8.90
CA LEU A 114 -3.26 0.11 -9.86
C LEU A 114 -4.26 -0.89 -9.24
N GLY A 115 -4.53 -0.76 -7.94
CA GLY A 115 -5.46 -1.59 -7.19
C GLY A 115 -5.86 -0.92 -5.88
N PRO A 116 -6.88 -1.46 -5.18
CA PRO A 116 -7.22 -1.04 -3.83
C PRO A 116 -6.01 -1.21 -2.90
N SER A 117 -5.76 -0.23 -2.04
CA SER A 117 -4.60 -0.25 -1.15
C SER A 117 -4.89 0.46 0.18
N GLU A 118 -4.10 0.10 1.19
CA GLU A 118 -3.94 0.96 2.37
C GLU A 118 -3.17 2.21 1.94
N PHE A 119 -3.63 3.38 2.37
CA PHE A 119 -2.87 4.61 2.28
C PHE A 119 -2.39 5.03 3.67
N HIS A 120 -1.26 5.74 3.70
CA HIS A 120 -0.76 6.49 4.83
C HIS A 120 -0.71 7.95 4.42
N ALA A 121 -1.48 8.81 5.09
CA ALA A 121 -1.62 10.19 4.66
C ALA A 121 -2.08 11.11 5.80
N GLY A 122 -1.88 12.41 5.63
CA GLY A 122 -2.40 13.42 6.55
C GLY A 122 -1.87 14.80 6.23
N PHE A 123 -1.91 15.69 7.22
CA PHE A 123 -1.41 17.05 7.08
C PHE A 123 -0.71 17.51 8.37
N ASN A 124 0.48 18.10 8.24
CA ASN A 124 1.25 18.69 9.33
C ASN A 124 1.23 20.22 9.25
N GLY A 125 1.10 20.88 10.40
CA GLY A 125 1.11 22.35 10.49
C GLY A 125 -0.23 23.02 10.19
N ARG A 126 -0.19 24.30 9.82
CA ARG A 126 -1.39 25.12 9.59
C ARG A 126 -1.91 24.99 8.15
N ARG A 127 -3.07 24.36 8.00
CA ARG A 127 -3.78 24.16 6.72
C ARG A 127 -4.08 25.48 6.00
N GLY A 128 -3.97 25.46 4.68
CA GLY A 128 -4.30 26.61 3.81
C GLY A 128 -3.28 27.75 3.85
N THR A 129 -2.19 27.63 4.60
CA THR A 129 -1.19 28.69 4.77
C THR A 129 0.22 28.19 4.51
N GLY A 130 1.12 29.08 4.11
CA GLY A 130 2.52 28.76 3.80
C GLY A 130 2.77 28.55 2.31
N GLY A 131 4.02 28.68 1.92
CA GLY A 131 4.51 28.48 0.54
C GLY A 131 5.54 27.36 0.47
N GLU A 132 6.38 27.38 -0.56
CA GLU A 132 7.40 26.38 -0.90
C GLU A 132 8.53 26.24 0.13
N LYS A 133 8.66 27.18 1.06
CA LYS A 133 9.63 27.15 2.16
C LYS A 133 8.99 26.87 3.52
N SER A 134 7.68 26.61 3.56
CA SER A 134 6.95 26.35 4.80
C SER A 134 7.12 24.90 5.26
N THR A 135 7.06 24.68 6.58
CA THR A 135 6.99 23.34 7.19
C THR A 135 5.57 22.75 7.18
N ASN A 136 4.57 23.51 6.71
CA ASN A 136 3.20 23.04 6.53
C ASN A 136 3.15 22.08 5.33
N THR A 137 2.72 20.86 5.57
CA THR A 137 2.91 19.79 4.60
C THR A 137 1.75 18.81 4.59
N GLY A 138 1.12 18.66 3.42
CA GLY A 138 0.28 17.51 3.11
C GLY A 138 1.14 16.33 2.72
N TYR A 139 0.75 15.14 3.15
CA TYR A 139 1.45 13.89 2.84
C TYR A 139 0.45 12.82 2.44
N MET A 140 0.77 12.04 1.40
CA MET A 140 0.05 10.82 1.07
C MET A 140 0.95 9.79 0.40
N SER A 141 0.72 8.52 0.72
CA SER A 141 1.36 7.40 0.04
C SER A 141 0.44 6.17 0.04
N PRO A 142 0.26 5.49 -1.11
CA PRO A 142 -0.18 4.11 -1.08
C PRO A 142 0.90 3.24 -0.44
N MET A 143 0.48 2.28 0.38
CA MET A 143 1.36 1.41 1.14
C MET A 143 1.33 -0.01 0.59
N THR A 144 2.51 -0.63 0.52
CA THR A 144 2.65 -2.09 0.46
C THR A 144 3.48 -2.59 1.63
N ARG A 145 3.64 -3.91 1.76
CA ARG A 145 4.58 -4.54 2.68
C ARG A 145 5.36 -5.61 1.94
N GLU A 146 6.67 -5.49 1.94
CA GLU A 146 7.55 -6.33 1.12
C GLU A 146 8.69 -6.93 1.93
N ILE A 147 9.11 -8.13 1.53
CA ILE A 147 10.38 -8.73 1.90
C ILE A 147 11.39 -8.32 0.82
N LEU A 148 12.25 -7.36 1.14
CA LEU A 148 13.28 -6.89 0.22
C LEU A 148 14.56 -7.73 0.42
N ASP A 149 14.63 -8.85 -0.29
CA ASP A 149 15.82 -9.71 -0.30
C ASP A 149 17.06 -8.92 -0.76
N TYR A 150 18.25 -9.42 -0.40
CA TYR A 150 19.53 -8.75 -0.65
C TYR A 150 19.81 -8.47 -2.13
N ASN A 151 19.16 -9.22 -3.04
CA ASN A 151 19.33 -9.17 -4.48
C ASN A 151 18.03 -8.88 -5.24
N ILE A 152 16.96 -8.44 -4.55
CA ILE A 152 15.64 -8.32 -5.18
C ILE A 152 15.59 -7.20 -6.23
N GLU A 153 14.82 -7.44 -7.29
CA GLU A 153 14.25 -6.39 -8.13
C GLU A 153 12.80 -6.12 -7.71
N PHE A 154 12.53 -4.94 -7.18
CA PHE A 154 11.20 -4.52 -6.74
C PHE A 154 10.71 -3.34 -7.59
N GLU A 155 9.59 -3.53 -8.28
CA GLU A 155 8.98 -2.50 -9.12
C GLU A 155 7.60 -2.09 -8.60
N TYR A 156 7.29 -0.81 -8.72
CA TYR A 156 5.95 -0.30 -8.52
C TYR A 156 5.62 0.81 -9.52
N ALA A 157 4.33 1.01 -9.74
CA ALA A 157 3.83 2.04 -10.64
C ALA A 157 2.52 2.63 -10.14
N CYS A 158 2.31 3.90 -10.45
CA CYS A 158 1.07 4.62 -10.18
C CYS A 158 0.85 5.69 -11.24
N ARG A 159 -0.34 6.28 -11.23
CA ARG A 159 -0.66 7.45 -12.06
C ARG A 159 -1.01 8.63 -11.18
N PHE A 160 -0.60 9.80 -11.64
CA PHE A 160 -0.86 11.06 -10.99
C PHE A 160 -1.73 11.92 -11.88
N VAL A 161 -2.71 12.58 -11.27
CA VAL A 161 -3.59 13.52 -11.96
C VAL A 161 -3.52 14.85 -11.22
N LEU A 162 -3.23 15.91 -11.97
CA LEU A 162 -3.32 17.29 -11.52
C LEU A 162 -4.67 17.83 -11.97
N GLY A 163 -5.48 18.35 -11.05
CA GLY A 163 -6.80 18.83 -11.40
C GLY A 163 -7.82 18.66 -10.29
N ASN A 164 -9.08 18.48 -10.69
CA ASN A 164 -10.20 18.34 -9.78
C ASN A 164 -10.40 16.87 -9.35
N LEU A 165 -11.28 16.70 -8.35
CA LEU A 165 -11.63 15.41 -7.79
C LEU A 165 -12.25 14.44 -8.82
N GLN A 166 -13.06 14.96 -9.75
CA GLN A 166 -13.74 14.16 -10.75
C GLN A 166 -12.74 13.51 -11.72
N ASP A 167 -11.74 14.26 -12.18
CA ASP A 167 -10.70 13.77 -13.09
C ASP A 167 -9.82 12.71 -12.41
N ILE A 168 -9.44 12.94 -11.15
CA ILE A 168 -8.68 11.97 -10.34
C ILE A 168 -9.45 10.66 -10.22
N ARG A 169 -10.72 10.71 -9.80
CA ARG A 169 -11.56 9.53 -9.60
C ARG A 169 -11.83 8.79 -10.92
N LYS A 170 -12.03 9.53 -12.02
CA LYS A 170 -12.21 8.98 -13.37
C LYS A 170 -10.97 8.21 -13.81
N GLU A 171 -9.77 8.75 -13.58
CA GLU A 171 -8.53 8.06 -13.94
C GLU A 171 -8.30 6.81 -13.09
N ALA A 172 -8.57 6.88 -11.79
CA ALA A 172 -8.51 5.71 -10.91
C ALA A 172 -9.43 4.58 -11.41
N ALA A 173 -10.68 4.92 -11.78
CA ALA A 173 -11.63 3.96 -12.33
C ALA A 173 -11.15 3.32 -13.65
N ARG A 174 -10.37 4.06 -14.44
CA ARG A 174 -9.82 3.60 -15.72
C ARG A 174 -8.68 2.62 -15.53
N ILE A 175 -7.79 2.85 -14.56
CA ILE A 175 -6.56 2.07 -14.39
C ILE A 175 -6.68 0.91 -13.41
N ILE A 176 -7.66 0.95 -12.51
CA ILE A 176 -7.78 -0.06 -11.46
C ILE A 176 -8.01 -1.46 -12.07
N SER A 177 -7.30 -2.46 -11.54
CA SER A 177 -7.57 -3.84 -11.93
C SER A 177 -8.98 -4.25 -11.50
N LYS A 178 -9.81 -4.63 -12.47
CA LYS A 178 -11.14 -5.23 -12.24
C LYS A 178 -11.09 -6.75 -12.02
N LYS A 179 -9.89 -7.35 -12.13
CA LYS A 179 -9.71 -8.79 -11.98
C LYS A 179 -9.73 -9.17 -10.50
N LEU A 180 -10.34 -10.30 -10.19
CA LEU A 180 -10.22 -10.90 -8.86
C LEU A 180 -8.76 -11.21 -8.53
N PRO A 181 -8.39 -11.20 -7.25
CA PRO A 181 -7.04 -11.53 -6.85
C PRO A 181 -6.65 -12.94 -7.31
N ARG A 182 -5.53 -13.03 -8.03
CA ARG A 182 -4.91 -14.28 -8.45
C ARG A 182 -3.41 -14.11 -8.31
N TRP A 183 -2.79 -15.00 -7.55
CA TRP A 183 -1.36 -14.96 -7.28
C TRP A 183 -0.69 -16.21 -7.82
N ASN A 184 0.39 -16.02 -8.57
CA ASN A 184 1.26 -17.09 -9.04
C ASN A 184 2.66 -16.83 -8.51
N PHE A 185 3.16 -17.72 -7.67
CA PHE A 185 4.41 -17.55 -6.94
C PHE A 185 5.66 -17.98 -7.71
N ASN A 186 5.59 -18.17 -9.03
CA ASN A 186 6.75 -18.60 -9.82
C ASN A 186 7.82 -17.51 -9.95
N LYS A 187 7.43 -16.24 -9.88
CA LYS A 187 8.34 -15.10 -10.12
C LYS A 187 8.34 -14.05 -9.02
N SER A 188 7.30 -14.00 -8.20
CA SER A 188 7.12 -12.95 -7.19
C SER A 188 6.30 -13.45 -6.01
N ARG A 189 6.54 -12.86 -4.84
CA ARG A 189 5.70 -13.00 -3.65
C ARG A 189 4.41 -12.20 -3.78
N HIS A 190 4.32 -11.24 -4.69
CA HIS A 190 3.16 -10.34 -4.85
C HIS A 190 2.72 -9.65 -3.55
N GLY A 191 3.67 -9.19 -2.74
CA GLY A 191 3.40 -8.58 -1.41
C GLY A 191 2.94 -9.57 -0.33
N TRP A 192 2.88 -10.86 -0.64
CA TRP A 192 2.64 -11.88 0.39
C TRP A 192 3.84 -11.99 1.31
N HIS A 193 3.56 -12.10 2.59
CA HIS A 193 4.55 -12.23 3.66
C HIS A 193 4.01 -13.15 4.75
N TYR A 194 4.83 -13.44 5.76
CA TYR A 194 4.50 -14.48 6.73
C TYR A 194 4.87 -14.13 8.16
N HIS A 195 4.15 -14.76 9.08
CA HIS A 195 4.52 -14.84 10.49
C HIS A 195 4.92 -16.28 10.84
N ASN A 196 5.94 -16.42 11.69
CA ASN A 196 6.55 -17.70 12.04
C ASN A 196 7.04 -18.49 10.80
N GLY A 197 7.38 -17.80 9.72
CA GLY A 197 7.82 -18.42 8.46
C GLY A 197 9.13 -17.85 7.94
N SER A 198 9.73 -18.58 7.01
CA SER A 198 10.74 -18.12 6.04
C SER A 198 10.46 -18.79 4.69
N ASP A 199 11.10 -18.29 3.64
CA ASP A 199 11.17 -18.95 2.33
C ASP A 199 12.63 -19.10 1.86
N ASP A 200 12.81 -19.57 0.62
CA ASP A 200 14.14 -19.81 0.03
C ASP A 200 14.80 -18.55 -0.57
N GLY A 201 14.18 -17.36 -0.45
CA GLY A 201 14.70 -16.10 -0.99
C GLY A 201 14.33 -15.84 -2.46
N TRP A 202 14.58 -14.61 -2.92
CA TRP A 202 14.49 -14.23 -4.34
C TRP A 202 15.81 -14.61 -5.06
N PRO A 203 15.76 -15.02 -6.34
CA PRO A 203 14.56 -15.21 -7.18
C PRO A 203 13.83 -16.54 -6.91
N LEU A 204 12.50 -16.54 -7.03
CA LEU A 204 11.68 -17.75 -6.86
C LEU A 204 11.86 -18.77 -8.02
N ALA A 205 12.30 -18.31 -9.19
CA ALA A 205 12.73 -19.14 -10.33
C ALA A 205 11.82 -20.33 -10.69
N GLY A 206 10.50 -20.14 -10.66
CA GLY A 206 9.51 -21.18 -11.02
C GLY A 206 9.24 -22.22 -9.95
N LYS A 207 9.85 -22.12 -8.76
CA LYS A 207 9.75 -23.11 -7.67
C LYS A 207 8.52 -22.90 -6.76
N GLY A 208 7.70 -21.88 -7.05
CA GLY A 208 6.65 -21.41 -6.15
C GLY A 208 7.20 -20.77 -4.87
N LEU A 209 6.31 -20.50 -3.91
CA LEU A 209 6.69 -19.99 -2.59
C LEU A 209 6.85 -21.15 -1.60
N LYS A 210 8.10 -21.60 -1.40
CA LYS A 210 8.42 -22.67 -0.45
C LYS A 210 8.52 -22.11 0.96
N LEU A 211 7.58 -22.49 1.82
CA LEU A 211 7.47 -21.95 3.18
C LEU A 211 7.98 -22.95 4.22
N LYS A 212 8.75 -22.46 5.20
CA LYS A 212 9.26 -23.23 6.33
C LYS A 212 8.86 -22.56 7.63
N ALA A 213 8.34 -23.32 8.59
CA ALA A 213 8.04 -22.81 9.92
C ALA A 213 9.33 -22.54 10.69
N LYS A 214 9.46 -21.36 11.30
CA LYS A 214 10.60 -21.02 12.17
C LYS A 214 10.53 -21.74 13.52
N ASN A 215 9.32 -21.84 14.07
CA ASN A 215 9.02 -22.66 15.24
C ASN A 215 7.91 -23.66 14.87
N PRO A 216 8.18 -24.98 14.84
CA PRO A 216 7.20 -25.99 14.43
C PRO A 216 6.04 -26.15 15.43
N ALA A 217 6.18 -25.68 16.67
CA ALA A 217 5.11 -25.70 17.67
C ALA A 217 4.08 -24.57 17.48
N ARG A 218 4.25 -23.70 16.48
CA ARG A 218 3.34 -22.59 16.17
C ARG A 218 2.90 -22.66 14.71
N PRO A 219 1.65 -22.26 14.38
CA PRO A 219 1.21 -22.23 13.00
C PRO A 219 2.03 -21.22 12.19
N LEU A 220 2.48 -21.62 10.99
CA LEU A 220 2.95 -20.69 9.97
C LEU A 220 1.74 -19.95 9.40
N ARG A 221 1.84 -18.63 9.26
CA ARG A 221 0.76 -17.80 8.72
C ARG A 221 1.25 -17.08 7.49
N LEU A 222 0.48 -17.18 6.41
CA LEU A 222 0.73 -16.50 5.15
C LEU A 222 -0.31 -15.38 4.97
N LEU A 223 0.14 -14.17 4.66
CA LEU A 223 -0.65 -12.95 4.67
C LEU A 223 -0.58 -12.28 3.30
N SER A 224 -1.75 -12.04 2.70
CA SER A 224 -1.83 -11.34 1.42
C SER A 224 -1.50 -9.86 1.57
N PRO A 225 -1.14 -9.16 0.48
CA PRO A 225 -1.24 -7.71 0.45
C PRO A 225 -2.69 -7.28 0.71
N ILE A 226 -2.88 -6.02 1.11
CA ILE A 226 -4.22 -5.44 1.21
C ILE A 226 -4.78 -5.29 -0.21
N THR A 227 -5.97 -5.84 -0.41
CA THR A 227 -6.76 -5.76 -1.64
C THR A 227 -8.23 -5.80 -1.26
N PHE A 228 -9.12 -5.52 -2.21
CA PHE A 228 -10.55 -5.40 -1.97
C PHE A 228 -11.36 -5.95 -3.15
N TRP A 229 -12.41 -6.70 -2.84
CA TRP A 229 -13.43 -7.13 -3.78
C TRP A 229 -14.73 -7.40 -3.03
N GLN A 230 -15.85 -7.36 -3.73
CA GLN A 230 -17.13 -7.74 -3.16
C GLN A 230 -17.24 -9.27 -3.12
N ALA A 231 -17.59 -9.84 -1.96
CA ALA A 231 -17.68 -11.29 -1.77
C ALA A 231 -18.59 -11.98 -2.80
N LYS A 232 -19.69 -11.32 -3.21
CA LYS A 232 -20.61 -11.85 -4.24
C LYS A 232 -19.94 -12.12 -5.60
N SER A 233 -18.83 -11.43 -5.87
CA SER A 233 -18.03 -11.54 -7.10
C SER A 233 -16.91 -12.58 -7.00
N ALA A 234 -16.57 -13.07 -5.80
CA ALA A 234 -15.51 -14.06 -5.55
C ALA A 234 -16.03 -15.21 -4.69
N ARG A 235 -16.84 -16.08 -5.30
CA ARG A 235 -17.56 -17.15 -4.59
C ARG A 235 -16.72 -18.41 -4.32
N GLN A 236 -15.54 -18.50 -4.91
CA GLN A 236 -14.66 -19.67 -4.83
C GLN A 236 -13.24 -19.23 -4.50
N VAL A 237 -12.57 -20.05 -3.71
CA VAL A 237 -11.12 -19.98 -3.48
C VAL A 237 -10.52 -21.30 -3.93
N ALA A 238 -9.47 -21.20 -4.73
CA ALA A 238 -8.62 -22.32 -5.10
C ALA A 238 -7.24 -22.08 -4.51
N ILE A 239 -6.72 -23.09 -3.80
CA ILE A 239 -5.36 -23.08 -3.24
C ILE A 239 -4.68 -24.32 -3.77
N GLU A 240 -3.57 -24.11 -4.49
CA GLU A 240 -2.68 -25.18 -4.91
C GLU A 240 -1.49 -25.21 -3.95
N ILE A 241 -1.33 -26.33 -3.25
CA ILE A 241 -0.25 -26.54 -2.29
C ILE A 241 0.23 -27.98 -2.38
N SER A 242 1.54 -28.16 -2.21
CA SER A 242 2.16 -29.47 -1.99
C SER A 242 2.86 -29.45 -0.64
N SER A 243 2.67 -30.51 0.14
CA SER A 243 3.27 -30.67 1.47
C SER A 243 3.67 -32.13 1.66
N PRO A 244 4.88 -32.41 2.19
CA PRO A 244 5.28 -33.78 2.54
C PRO A 244 4.57 -34.29 3.80
N ILE A 245 3.92 -33.40 4.56
CA ILE A 245 3.17 -33.71 5.78
C ILE A 245 1.69 -33.40 5.60
N SER A 246 0.84 -34.21 6.23
CA SER A 246 -0.58 -33.91 6.35
C SER A 246 -0.81 -32.78 7.35
N GLY A 247 -1.83 -31.97 7.13
CA GLY A 247 -2.19 -30.87 8.01
C GLY A 247 -3.48 -30.19 7.59
N SER A 248 -3.90 -29.20 8.38
CA SER A 248 -5.06 -28.37 8.08
C SER A 248 -4.64 -26.96 7.67
N ILE A 249 -5.31 -26.42 6.66
CA ILE A 249 -5.23 -24.99 6.31
C ILE A 249 -6.54 -24.33 6.70
N THR A 250 -6.45 -23.21 7.41
CA THR A 250 -7.61 -22.36 7.71
C THR A 250 -7.45 -21.04 6.99
N VAL A 251 -8.46 -20.67 6.19
CA VAL A 251 -8.49 -19.42 5.44
C VAL A 251 -9.33 -18.41 6.21
N TYR A 252 -8.75 -17.23 6.46
CA TYR A 252 -9.42 -16.12 7.11
C TYR A 252 -9.60 -14.97 6.13
N TRP A 253 -10.75 -14.33 6.18
CA TRP A 253 -11.05 -13.12 5.42
C TRP A 253 -11.13 -11.93 6.35
N ARG A 254 -10.60 -10.79 5.93
CA ARG A 254 -10.80 -9.54 6.64
C ARG A 254 -11.90 -8.74 5.96
N GLY A 255 -12.91 -8.36 6.74
CA GLY A 255 -13.96 -7.43 6.29
C GLY A 255 -13.46 -5.99 6.22
N MET A 256 -14.36 -5.07 5.88
CA MET A 256 -14.08 -3.64 5.86
C MET A 256 -13.58 -3.14 7.24
N PRO A 257 -12.70 -2.13 7.27
CA PRO A 257 -12.44 -1.40 8.50
C PRO A 257 -13.73 -0.70 8.97
N PRO A 258 -13.93 -0.54 10.29
CA PRO A 258 -15.04 0.27 10.78
C PRO A 258 -14.86 1.72 10.30
N GLU A 259 -15.95 2.45 10.11
CA GLU A 259 -15.93 3.79 9.52
C GLU A 259 -14.95 4.76 10.23
N ASN A 260 -14.94 4.70 11.56
CA ASN A 260 -14.07 5.51 12.43
C ASN A 260 -12.60 5.07 12.44
N ALA A 261 -12.22 3.96 11.81
CA ALA A 261 -10.81 3.56 11.68
C ALA A 261 -10.05 4.45 10.69
N SER A 262 -10.76 5.06 9.73
CA SER A 262 -10.19 6.04 8.81
C SER A 262 -9.90 7.40 9.45
N GLU A 263 -10.29 7.60 10.71
CA GLU A 263 -10.08 8.84 11.45
C GLU A 263 -9.07 8.63 12.57
N LYS A 264 -9.12 7.48 13.27
CA LYS A 264 -8.28 7.19 14.45
C LYS A 264 -7.18 6.14 14.16
N PRO A 265 -5.88 6.46 14.37
CA PRO A 265 -4.78 5.49 14.25
C PRO A 265 -4.97 4.24 15.11
N SER A 266 -5.45 4.40 16.34
CA SER A 266 -5.70 3.29 17.29
C SER A 266 -6.76 2.32 16.78
N ASN A 267 -7.85 2.81 16.19
CA ASN A 267 -8.90 1.96 15.61
C ASN A 267 -8.40 1.22 14.36
N TRP A 268 -7.61 1.89 13.52
CA TRP A 268 -6.95 1.23 12.39
C TRP A 268 -6.00 0.13 12.86
N ALA A 269 -5.18 0.40 13.87
CA ALA A 269 -4.26 -0.55 14.44
C ALA A 269 -4.99 -1.74 15.07
N ALA A 270 -6.09 -1.51 15.79
CA ALA A 270 -6.94 -2.57 16.34
C ALA A 270 -7.51 -3.44 15.22
N TRP A 271 -8.14 -2.87 14.19
CA TRP A 271 -8.64 -3.63 13.04
C TRP A 271 -7.52 -4.45 12.34
N ARG A 272 -6.31 -3.89 12.22
CA ARG A 272 -5.14 -4.61 11.68
C ARG A 272 -4.59 -5.70 12.60
N LYS A 273 -4.76 -5.60 13.92
CA LYS A 273 -4.26 -6.57 14.92
C LYS A 273 -5.27 -7.65 15.28
N ASP A 274 -6.56 -7.33 15.26
CA ASP A 274 -7.59 -8.16 15.88
C ASP A 274 -8.01 -9.35 15.02
N TRP A 275 -7.87 -9.27 13.69
CA TRP A 275 -8.31 -10.32 12.77
C TRP A 275 -7.57 -11.67 12.94
N TRP A 276 -6.44 -11.71 13.65
CA TRP A 276 -5.58 -12.91 13.76
C TRP A 276 -5.06 -13.22 15.18
N ASN A 277 -5.22 -12.31 16.14
CA ASN A 277 -4.82 -12.53 17.54
C ASN A 277 -5.90 -13.26 18.36
N LYS A 278 -7.16 -13.26 17.91
CA LYS A 278 -8.30 -13.87 18.62
C LYS A 278 -8.43 -15.38 18.43
N SER A 279 -7.69 -15.98 17.49
CA SER A 279 -7.59 -17.44 17.29
C SER A 279 -6.22 -17.94 17.75
N ARG A 280 -5.99 -17.88 19.06
CA ARG A 280 -4.96 -18.68 19.73
C ARG A 280 -5.51 -20.05 20.05
#